data_AF-A0A3T2NYI7-F1
#
_entry.id   AF-A0A3T2NYI7-F1
#
_cell.length_a   1.000
_cell.length_b   1.000
_cell.length_c   1.000
_cell.angle_alpha   90.00
_cell.angle_beta   90.00
_cell.angle_gamma   90.00
#
_symmetry.space_group_name_H-M   'P 1'
#
loop_
_entity.id
_entity.type
_entity.pdbx_description
1 polymer ?
#
loop_
_entity_poly.entity_id
_entity_poly.type
_entity_poly.pdbx_seq_one_letter_code
_entity_poly.pdbx_strand_id
1 'polypeptide(L)'
;MPKKLYNEKFKKSLVYLYHQGTPKYTLCNDFGVSIASLTRWIKFYNTENIDLNEATNILQMYELKKQKSVLEAEISALSEAITIFNMETSSVEN
;
A
#
# COMPACT_ATOMS: atom_id res chain seq x y z
N MET A 1 -1.73 -12.04 13.90
CA MET A 1 -1.43 -11.08 12.81
C MET A 1 -2.70 -10.30 12.47
N PRO A 2 -2.68 -8.96 12.44
CA PRO A 2 -3.84 -8.19 12.02
C PRO A 2 -4.20 -8.54 10.58
N LYS A 3 -5.47 -8.87 10.32
CA LYS A 3 -5.96 -9.12 8.96
C LYS A 3 -5.88 -7.81 8.18
N LYS A 4 -4.96 -7.70 7.22
CA LYS A 4 -4.97 -6.61 6.24
C LYS A 4 -6.31 -6.65 5.51
N LEU A 5 -7.20 -5.73 5.86
CA LEU A 5 -8.50 -5.56 5.22
C LEU A 5 -8.28 -4.81 3.90
N TYR A 6 -8.07 -5.57 2.83
CA TYR A 6 -8.05 -5.01 1.49
C TYR A 6 -9.47 -4.58 1.09
N ASN A 7 -9.59 -3.35 0.60
CA ASN A 7 -10.85 -2.81 0.07
C ASN A 7 -11.34 -3.69 -1.10
N GLU A 8 -12.64 -3.90 -1.22
CA GLU A 8 -13.24 -4.67 -2.31
C GLU A 8 -12.90 -4.09 -3.69
N LYS A 9 -12.95 -2.76 -3.84
CA LYS A 9 -12.55 -2.09 -5.09
C LYS A 9 -11.11 -2.44 -5.47
N PHE A 10 -10.19 -2.37 -4.51
CA PHE A 10 -8.78 -2.73 -4.72
C PHE A 10 -8.60 -4.19 -5.17
N LYS A 11 -9.31 -5.13 -4.53
CA LYS A 11 -9.26 -6.55 -4.92
C LYS A 11 -9.73 -6.75 -6.36
N LYS A 12 -10.84 -6.11 -6.75
CA LYS A 12 -11.37 -6.19 -8.10
C LYS A 12 -10.44 -5.52 -9.12
N SER A 13 -9.80 -4.38 -8.79
CA SER A 13 -8.79 -3.73 -9.65
C SER A 13 -7.57 -4.64 -9.90
N LEU A 14 -7.10 -5.37 -8.89
CA LEU A 14 -6.02 -6.34 -9.03
C LEU A 14 -6.39 -7.51 -9.95
N VAL A 15 -7.61 -8.03 -9.79
CA VAL A 15 -8.13 -9.10 -10.65
C VAL A 15 -8.31 -8.60 -12.08
N TYR A 16 -8.78 -7.36 -12.26
CA TYR A 16 -8.89 -6.72 -13.57
C TYR A 16 -7.53 -6.67 -14.28
N LEU A 17 -6.48 -6.16 -13.64
CA LEU A 17 -5.14 -6.13 -14.24
C LEU A 17 -4.60 -7.52 -14.58
N TYR A 18 -4.91 -8.53 -13.77
CA TYR A 18 -4.54 -9.91 -14.09
C TYR A 18 -5.22 -10.40 -15.38
N HIS A 19 -6.51 -10.10 -15.58
CA HIS A 19 -7.22 -10.43 -16.81
C HIS A 19 -6.71 -9.65 -18.04
N GLN A 20 -6.14 -8.45 -17.83
CA GLN A 20 -5.50 -7.66 -18.88
C GLN A 20 -4.10 -8.18 -19.28
N GLY A 21 -3.59 -9.22 -18.60
CA GLY A 21 -2.33 -9.88 -18.94
C GLY A 21 -1.18 -9.61 -17.97
N THR A 22 -1.38 -8.86 -16.89
CA THR A 22 -0.31 -8.63 -15.91
C THR A 22 -0.03 -9.91 -15.11
N PRO A 23 1.24 -10.36 -15.00
CA PRO A 23 1.58 -11.57 -14.27
C PRO A 23 1.21 -11.50 -12.79
N LYS A 24 0.72 -12.62 -12.23
CA LYS A 24 0.38 -12.73 -10.80
C LYS A 24 1.54 -12.36 -9.89
N TYR A 25 2.75 -12.78 -10.25
CA TYR A 25 3.96 -12.53 -9.45
C TYR A 25 4.23 -11.04 -9.28
N THR A 26 4.18 -10.29 -10.39
CA THR A 26 4.35 -8.82 -10.40
C THR A 26 3.29 -8.15 -9.53
N LEU A 27 2.01 -8.46 -9.73
CA LEU A 27 0.92 -7.91 -8.93
C LEU A 27 1.06 -8.23 -7.43
N CYS A 28 1.49 -9.45 -7.09
CA CYS A 28 1.72 -9.86 -5.72
C CYS A 28 2.89 -9.12 -5.06
N ASN A 29 3.98 -8.96 -5.80
CA ASN A 29 5.19 -8.28 -5.32
C ASN A 29 4.93 -6.79 -5.09
N ASP A 30 4.37 -6.10 -6.08
CA ASP A 30 4.21 -4.64 -6.05
C ASP A 30 3.20 -4.22 -4.99
N PHE A 31 2.07 -4.93 -4.91
CA PHE A 31 0.98 -4.59 -4.00
C PHE A 31 1.05 -5.31 -2.64
N GLY A 32 2.09 -6.12 -2.40
CA GLY A 32 2.28 -6.86 -1.15
C GLY A 32 1.10 -7.80 -0.83
N VAL A 33 0.60 -8.49 -1.85
CA VAL A 33 -0.53 -9.43 -1.78
C VAL A 33 0.01 -10.84 -1.96
N SER A 34 -0.44 -11.81 -1.15
CA SER A 34 -0.02 -13.19 -1.35
C SER A 34 -0.62 -13.82 -2.61
N ILE A 35 0.14 -14.67 -3.29
CA ILE A 35 -0.31 -15.39 -4.51
C ILE A 35 -1.59 -16.18 -4.25
N ALA A 36 -1.72 -16.77 -3.06
CA ALA A 36 -2.93 -17.48 -2.64
C ALA A 36 -4.16 -16.54 -2.54
N SER A 37 -3.97 -15.33 -2.02
CA SER A 37 -5.04 -14.33 -1.94
C SER A 37 -5.48 -13.87 -3.32
N LEU A 38 -4.52 -13.53 -4.19
CA LEU A 38 -4.83 -13.12 -5.57
C LEU A 38 -5.51 -14.25 -6.34
N THR A 39 -5.03 -15.48 -6.22
CA THR A 39 -5.66 -16.66 -6.86
C THR A 39 -7.07 -16.90 -6.37
N ARG A 40 -7.35 -16.67 -5.08
CA ARG A 40 -8.71 -16.69 -4.56
C ARG A 40 -9.54 -15.57 -5.21
N TRP A 41 -9.04 -14.34 -5.22
CA TRP A 41 -9.77 -13.20 -5.77
C TRP A 41 -10.12 -13.37 -7.25
N ILE A 42 -9.21 -13.91 -8.06
CA ILE A 42 -9.46 -14.23 -9.48
C ILE A 42 -10.64 -15.19 -9.65
N LYS A 43 -10.86 -16.13 -8.71
CA LYS A 43 -11.98 -17.08 -8.78
C LYS A 43 -13.31 -16.49 -8.30
N PHE A 44 -13.28 -15.51 -7.40
CA PHE A 44 -14.48 -15.02 -6.69
C PHE A 44 -14.98 -13.66 -7.19
N TYR A 45 -14.12 -12.84 -7.79
CA TYR A 45 -14.49 -11.50 -8.24
C TYR A 45 -14.68 -11.47 -9.75
N ASN A 46 -15.85 -10.98 -10.16
CA ASN A 46 -16.12 -10.64 -11.55
C ASN A 46 -15.68 -9.19 -11.84
N THR A 47 -15.10 -8.95 -13.01
CA THR A 47 -14.51 -7.67 -13.44
C THR A 47 -15.40 -6.87 -14.41
N GLU A 48 -16.61 -7.36 -14.70
CA GLU A 48 -17.54 -6.80 -15.71
C GLU A 48 -17.95 -5.32 -15.54
N ASN A 49 -17.67 -4.70 -14.39
CA ASN A 49 -18.07 -3.31 -14.09
C ASN A 49 -16.89 -2.38 -13.75
N ILE A 50 -15.65 -2.79 -14.02
CA ILE A 50 -14.47 -1.96 -13.76
C ILE A 50 -13.81 -1.61 -15.08
N ASP A 51 -13.58 -0.32 -15.28
CA ASP A 51 -12.78 0.17 -16.39
C ASP A 51 -11.28 0.11 -16.07
N LEU A 52 -10.43 -0.03 -17.10
CA LEU A 52 -8.97 -0.05 -16.95
C LEU A 52 -8.48 1.20 -16.23
N ASN A 53 -8.99 2.38 -16.60
CA ASN A 53 -8.58 3.64 -15.99
C ASN A 53 -9.02 3.71 -14.51
N GLU A 54 -10.20 3.20 -14.16
CA GLU A 54 -10.61 3.13 -12.75
C GLU A 54 -9.70 2.17 -11.96
N ALA A 55 -9.39 0.99 -12.53
CA ALA A 55 -8.52 0.01 -11.90
C ALA A 55 -7.10 0.57 -11.65
N THR A 56 -6.49 1.20 -12.65
CA THR A 56 -5.14 1.78 -12.52
C THR A 56 -5.12 2.92 -11.52
N ASN A 57 -6.11 3.82 -11.56
CA ASN A 57 -6.19 4.95 -10.63
C ASN A 57 -6.33 4.49 -9.16
N ILE A 58 -7.16 3.47 -8.90
CA ILE A 58 -7.31 2.90 -7.55
C ILE A 58 -5.98 2.33 -7.04
N LEU A 59 -5.26 1.60 -7.89
CA LEU A 59 -4.01 0.95 -7.52
C LEU A 59 -2.86 1.95 -7.34
N GLN A 60 -2.77 2.97 -8.20
CA GLN A 60 -1.82 4.07 -8.05
C GLN A 60 -2.09 4.86 -6.77
N MET A 61 -3.35 5.19 -6.48
CA MET A 61 -3.73 5.88 -5.25
C MET A 61 -3.42 5.05 -4.00
N TYR A 62 -3.56 3.72 -4.08
CA TYR A 62 -3.16 2.83 -3.00
C TYR A 62 -1.65 2.91 -2.72
N GLU A 63 -0.82 2.85 -3.76
CA GLU A 63 0.63 2.92 -3.61
C GLU A 63 1.07 4.30 -3.09
N LEU A 64 0.48 5.39 -3.59
CA LEU A 64 0.73 6.74 -3.09
C LEU A 64 0.40 6.88 -1.59
N LYS A 65 -0.73 6.31 -1.14
CA LYS A 65 -1.10 6.32 0.29
C LYS A 65 -0.10 5.56 1.15
N LYS A 66 0.40 4.42 0.66
CA LYS A 66 1.40 3.61 1.35
C LYS A 66 2.73 4.37 1.47
N GLN A 67 3.21 4.96 0.38
CA GLN A 67 4.43 5.78 0.37
C GLN A 67 4.31 6.98 1.31
N LYS A 68 3.17 7.69 1.25
CA LYS A 68 2.89 8.81 2.15
C LYS A 68 2.95 8.39 3.62
N SER A 69 2.33 7.26 3.99
CA SER A 69 2.35 6.77 5.36
C SER A 69 3.76 6.43 5.86
N VAL A 70 4.63 5.90 5.00
CA VAL A 70 6.04 5.63 5.35
C VAL A 70 6.79 6.94 5.57
N LEU A 71 6.64 7.89 4.67
CA LEU A 71 7.27 9.21 4.78
C LEU A 71 6.80 9.98 6.02
N GLU A 72 5.51 9.95 6.34
CA GLU A 72 4.96 10.57 7.55
C GLU A 72 5.53 9.94 8.82
N ALA A 73 5.72 8.62 8.83
CA ALA A 73 6.35 7.93 9.96
C ALA A 73 7.83 8.30 10.11
N GLU A 74 8.57 8.41 9.00
CA GLU A 74 9.98 8.83 8.99
C GLU A 74 10.13 10.28 9.48
N ILE A 75 9.31 11.21 8.98
CA ILE A 75 9.29 12.60 9.43
C ILE A 75 9.00 12.69 10.93
N SER A 76 8.05 11.90 11.43
CA SER A 76 7.73 11.87 12.86
C SER A 76 8.91 11.40 13.70
N ALA A 77 9.57 10.30 13.30
CA ALA A 77 10.73 9.77 14.02
C ALA A 77 11.93 10.74 14.00
N LEU A 78 12.18 11.41 12.86
CA LEU A 78 13.22 12.42 12.74
C LEU A 78 12.93 13.64 13.62
N SER A 79 11.68 14.10 13.67
CA SER A 79 11.28 15.23 14.52
C SER A 79 11.43 14.93 16.00
N GLU A 80 11.11 13.70 16.41
CA GLU A 80 11.31 13.21 17.78
C GLU A 80 12.80 13.17 18.14
N ALA A 81 13.66 12.65 17.26
CA ALA A 81 15.10 12.63 17.45
C ALA A 81 15.70 14.04 17.60
N ILE A 82 15.27 15.00 16.76
CA ILE A 82 15.70 16.41 16.86
C ILE A 82 15.28 17.00 18.21
N THR A 83 14.06 16.71 18.65
CA THR A 83 13.55 17.22 19.93
C THR A 83 14.38 16.70 21.10
N ILE A 84 14.69 15.41 21.11
CA ILE A 84 15.55 14.78 22.14
C ILE A 84 16.95 15.41 22.10
N PHE A 85 17.56 15.53 20.92
CA PHE A 85 18.89 16.11 20.77
C PHE A 85 18.97 17.53 21.31
N ASN A 86 18.00 18.39 21.00
CA ASN A 86 17.97 19.77 21.49
C ASN A 86 17.76 19.86 23.02
N MET A 87 16.99 18.93 23.60
CA MET A 87 16.83 18.84 25.05
C MET A 87 18.15 18.43 25.72
N GLU A 88 18.89 17.49 25.14
CA GLU A 88 20.19 17.06 25.66
C GLU A 88 21.22 18.18 25.60
N THR A 89 21.31 18.92 24.48
CA THR A 89 22.27 20.03 24.35
C THR A 89 21.94 21.20 25.29
N SER A 90 20.67 21.53 25.49
CA SER A 90 20.26 22.60 26.43
C SER A 90 20.42 22.22 27.90
N SER A 91 20.55 20.93 28.22
CA SER A 91 20.80 20.43 29.58
C SER A 91 22.28 20.44 29.98
N VAL A 92 23.20 20.63 29.02
CA VAL A 92 24.66 20.62 29.25
C VAL A 92 25.23 22.04 29.37
N GLU A 93 24.48 23.07 28.99
CA GLU A 93 24.91 24.48 29.00
C GLU A 93 24.56 25.25 30.29
N ASN A 94 23.99 24.60 31.33
CA ASN A 94 23.68 25.20 32.64
C ASN A 94 24.48 24.59 33.80
#